data_AF-A0A4Q3CCV5-F1
#
_entry.id   AF-A0A4Q3CCV5-F1
#
_cell.length_a   1.000
_cell.length_b   1.000
_cell.length_c   1.000
_cell.angle_alpha   90.00
_cell.angle_beta   90.00
_cell.angle_gamma   90.00
#
_symmetry.space_group_name_H-M   'P 1'
#
loop_
_entity.id
_entity.type
_entity.pdbx_description
1 polymer ?
#
loop_
_entity_poly.entity_id
_entity_poly.type
_entity_poly.pdbx_seq_one_letter_code
_entity_poly.pdbx_strand_id
1 'polypeptide(L)'
;KPLFADQVEDLLAFLGDSPLVAHNASFDFGFLNAELGACSRAPVDLGRMVDTLALARKAHPGAKHSLDALCTRYGIDRSHRVKHGALLDAQLTAQVYVELTGGRQIGLSIGETIVEETIIVATTTSVMAARTIRAIRPHMASEEELTRHTAFIEKLDAPLWLEGARS
;
A
#
# COMPACT_ATOMS: atom_id res chain seq x y z
N LYS A 1 -27.15 -27.92 -13.83
CA LYS A 1 -26.18 -26.80 -13.77
C LYS A 1 -25.98 -26.36 -15.21
N PRO A 2 -26.25 -25.08 -15.56
CA PRO A 2 -26.10 -24.61 -16.93
C PRO A 2 -24.64 -24.67 -17.39
N LEU A 3 -24.41 -24.74 -18.70
CA LEU A 3 -23.07 -24.60 -19.28
C LEU A 3 -22.67 -23.12 -19.28
N PHE A 4 -21.36 -22.85 -19.43
CA PHE A 4 -20.87 -21.48 -19.53
C PHE A 4 -21.48 -20.73 -20.73
N ALA A 5 -21.57 -21.41 -21.89
CA ALA A 5 -22.16 -20.88 -23.10
C ALA A 5 -23.63 -20.43 -22.92
N ASP A 6 -24.38 -21.05 -22.00
CA ASP A 6 -25.78 -20.72 -21.72
C ASP A 6 -25.94 -19.46 -20.85
N GLN A 7 -24.85 -18.97 -20.23
CA GLN A 7 -24.85 -17.88 -19.25
C GLN A 7 -23.87 -16.75 -19.61
N VAL A 8 -23.15 -16.89 -20.72
CA VAL A 8 -22.07 -15.96 -21.10
C VAL A 8 -22.58 -14.54 -21.35
N GLU A 9 -23.76 -14.38 -21.95
CA GLU A 9 -24.35 -13.06 -22.20
C GLU A 9 -24.77 -12.37 -20.90
N ASP A 10 -25.40 -13.11 -19.98
CA ASP A 10 -25.78 -12.59 -18.66
C ASP A 10 -24.55 -12.20 -17.85
N LEU A 11 -23.47 -13.00 -17.93
CA LEU A 11 -22.20 -12.70 -17.29
C LEU A 11 -21.57 -11.44 -17.88
N LEU A 12 -21.49 -11.31 -19.21
CA LEU A 12 -20.93 -10.13 -19.87
C LEU A 12 -21.73 -8.86 -19.53
N ALA A 13 -23.06 -8.95 -19.53
CA ALA A 13 -23.93 -7.87 -19.11
C ALA A 13 -23.71 -7.48 -17.64
N PHE A 14 -23.51 -8.45 -16.76
CA PHE A 14 -23.20 -8.22 -15.34
C PHE A 14 -21.83 -7.54 -15.15
N LEU A 15 -20.80 -7.96 -15.89
CA LEU A 15 -19.47 -7.36 -15.80
C LEU A 15 -19.44 -5.94 -16.36
N GLY A 16 -20.22 -5.67 -17.42
CA GLY A 16 -20.28 -4.36 -18.10
C GLY A 16 -18.88 -3.84 -18.41
N ASP A 17 -18.64 -2.56 -18.10
CA ASP A 17 -17.33 -1.89 -18.24
C ASP A 17 -16.58 -1.75 -16.89
N SER A 18 -17.05 -2.41 -15.84
CA SER A 18 -16.50 -2.25 -14.49
C SER A 18 -15.08 -2.82 -14.36
N PRO A 19 -14.22 -2.26 -13.50
CA PRO A 19 -12.94 -2.89 -13.16
C PRO A 19 -13.19 -4.25 -12.48
N LEU A 20 -12.35 -5.23 -12.81
CA LEU A 20 -12.46 -6.59 -12.29
C LEU A 20 -11.35 -6.83 -11.27
N VAL A 21 -11.75 -7.00 -10.02
CA VAL A 21 -10.85 -7.20 -8.88
C VAL A 21 -10.77 -8.69 -8.56
N ALA A 22 -9.56 -9.23 -8.55
CA ALA A 22 -9.31 -10.63 -8.20
C ALA A 22 -7.99 -10.79 -7.43
N HIS A 23 -7.80 -11.96 -6.81
CA HIS A 23 -6.57 -12.31 -6.11
C HIS A 23 -5.75 -13.24 -6.98
N ASN A 24 -4.63 -12.75 -7.54
CA ASN A 24 -3.94 -13.36 -8.67
C ASN A 24 -4.76 -13.26 -9.97
N ALA A 25 -5.20 -12.03 -10.30
CA ALA A 25 -6.17 -11.76 -11.36
C ALA A 25 -5.80 -12.31 -12.76
N SER A 26 -4.52 -12.48 -13.06
CA SER A 26 -4.07 -13.11 -14.32
C SER A 26 -4.63 -14.52 -14.52
N PHE A 27 -4.87 -15.27 -13.44
CA PHE A 27 -5.48 -16.60 -13.51
C PHE A 27 -6.94 -16.52 -13.94
N ASP A 28 -7.74 -15.71 -13.26
CA ASP A 28 -9.17 -15.54 -13.55
C ASP A 28 -9.41 -14.97 -14.95
N PHE A 29 -8.64 -13.95 -15.37
CA PHE A 29 -8.71 -13.39 -16.72
C PHE A 29 -8.29 -14.40 -17.79
N GLY A 30 -7.26 -15.21 -17.52
CA GLY A 30 -6.84 -16.28 -18.43
C GLY A 30 -7.95 -17.32 -18.65
N PHE A 31 -8.60 -17.73 -17.56
CA PHE A 31 -9.73 -18.67 -17.62
C PHE A 31 -10.94 -18.05 -18.35
N LEU A 32 -11.33 -16.83 -17.96
CA LEU A 32 -12.47 -16.12 -18.55
C LEU A 32 -12.30 -15.89 -20.04
N ASN A 33 -11.13 -15.40 -20.47
CA ASN A 33 -10.88 -15.12 -21.88
C ASN A 33 -10.76 -16.40 -22.72
N ALA A 34 -10.29 -17.51 -22.15
CA ALA A 34 -10.29 -18.80 -22.84
C ALA A 34 -11.73 -19.32 -23.08
N GLU A 35 -12.59 -19.26 -22.06
CA GLU A 35 -14.00 -19.67 -22.16
C GLU A 35 -14.80 -18.75 -23.10
N LEU A 36 -14.53 -17.44 -23.08
CA LEU A 36 -15.09 -16.49 -24.06
C LEU A 36 -14.66 -16.82 -25.48
N GLY A 37 -13.38 -17.16 -25.68
CA GLY A 37 -12.86 -17.60 -26.97
C GLY A 37 -13.56 -18.87 -27.47
N ALA A 38 -13.79 -19.85 -26.59
CA ALA A 38 -14.56 -21.05 -26.91
C ALA A 38 -16.01 -20.75 -27.31
N CYS A 39 -16.58 -19.66 -26.81
CA CYS A 39 -17.92 -19.17 -27.15
C CYS A 39 -17.94 -18.16 -28.32
N SER A 40 -16.81 -17.96 -29.03
CA SER A 40 -16.68 -16.95 -30.09
C SER A 40 -17.07 -15.54 -29.63
N ARG A 41 -16.61 -15.15 -28.44
CA ARG A 41 -16.76 -13.81 -27.87
C ARG A 41 -15.42 -13.10 -27.76
N ALA A 42 -15.49 -11.77 -27.77
CA ALA A 42 -14.31 -10.93 -27.56
C ALA A 42 -13.78 -11.13 -26.13
N PRO A 43 -12.45 -11.11 -25.93
CA PRO A 43 -11.86 -11.17 -24.60
C PRO A 43 -12.20 -9.91 -23.80
N VAL A 44 -12.24 -10.05 -22.47
CA VAL A 44 -12.29 -8.91 -21.56
C VAL A 44 -10.96 -8.16 -21.60
N ASP A 45 -11.05 -6.83 -21.67
CA ASP A 45 -9.89 -5.94 -21.68
C ASP A 45 -9.04 -6.10 -20.40
N LEU A 46 -7.75 -6.36 -20.60
CA LEU A 46 -6.75 -6.47 -19.54
C LEU A 46 -6.54 -5.14 -18.80
N GLY A 47 -6.86 -3.99 -19.41
CA GLY A 47 -6.84 -2.69 -18.76
C GLY A 47 -7.78 -2.58 -17.56
N ARG A 48 -8.81 -3.45 -17.49
CA ARG A 48 -9.77 -3.53 -16.37
C ARG A 48 -9.27 -4.39 -15.21
N MET A 49 -8.12 -5.05 -15.35
CA MET A 49 -7.62 -6.01 -14.38
C MET A 49 -7.03 -5.32 -13.14
N VAL A 50 -7.58 -5.64 -11.97
CA VAL A 50 -7.05 -5.20 -10.67
C VAL A 50 -6.59 -6.42 -9.87
N ASP A 51 -5.28 -6.58 -9.75
CA ASP A 51 -4.69 -7.69 -9.00
C ASP A 51 -4.38 -7.31 -7.54
N THR A 52 -5.19 -7.82 -6.62
CA THR A 52 -4.99 -7.62 -5.17
C THR A 52 -3.70 -8.25 -4.66
N LEU A 53 -3.14 -9.26 -5.33
CA LEU A 53 -1.86 -9.86 -4.94
C LEU A 53 -0.71 -8.89 -5.21
N ALA A 54 -0.71 -8.24 -6.38
CA ALA A 54 0.25 -7.19 -6.71
C ALA A 54 0.14 -6.00 -5.75
N LEU A 55 -1.09 -5.57 -5.44
CA LEU A 55 -1.35 -4.52 -4.44
C LEU A 55 -0.81 -4.91 -3.06
N ALA A 56 -1.05 -6.15 -2.62
CA ALA A 56 -0.56 -6.66 -1.34
C ALA A 56 0.97 -6.72 -1.27
N ARG A 57 1.65 -7.11 -2.36
CA ARG A 57 3.11 -7.13 -2.45
C ARG A 57 3.73 -5.75 -2.31
N LYS A 58 3.09 -4.73 -2.92
CA LYS A 58 3.52 -3.34 -2.79
C LYS A 58 3.29 -2.81 -1.38
N ALA A 59 2.13 -3.11 -0.79
CA ALA A 59 1.77 -2.62 0.55
C ALA A 59 2.61 -3.27 1.66
N HIS A 60 2.92 -4.57 1.54
CA HIS A 60 3.58 -5.33 2.61
C HIS A 60 4.80 -6.14 2.12
N PRO A 61 5.89 -5.49 1.68
CA PRO A 61 7.04 -6.18 1.10
C PRO A 61 7.61 -7.26 2.03
N GLY A 62 7.83 -8.47 1.50
CA GLY A 62 8.42 -9.60 2.24
C GLY A 62 7.44 -10.37 3.14
N ALA A 63 6.16 -10.00 3.18
CA ALA A 63 5.13 -10.73 3.91
C ALA A 63 4.53 -11.90 3.12
N LYS A 64 3.74 -12.74 3.80
CA LYS A 64 2.86 -13.70 3.12
C LYS A 64 1.67 -12.95 2.52
N HIS A 65 1.38 -13.23 1.25
CA HIS A 65 0.33 -12.55 0.48
C HIS A 65 -0.79 -13.47 0.02
N SER A 66 -0.94 -14.67 0.60
CA SER A 66 -2.14 -15.46 0.34
C SER A 66 -3.37 -14.73 0.85
N LEU A 67 -4.52 -14.95 0.22
CA LEU A 67 -5.80 -14.40 0.67
C LEU A 67 -6.02 -14.64 2.18
N ASP A 68 -5.65 -15.83 2.66
CA ASP A 68 -5.71 -16.23 4.07
C ASP A 68 -4.81 -15.37 4.97
N ALA A 69 -3.57 -15.14 4.55
CA ALA A 69 -2.65 -14.29 5.31
C ALA A 69 -3.14 -12.84 5.37
N LEU A 70 -3.73 -12.34 4.28
CA LEU A 70 -4.28 -11.00 4.21
C LEU A 70 -5.53 -10.86 5.09
N CYS A 71 -6.44 -11.83 5.05
CA CYS A 71 -7.62 -11.84 5.92
C CYS A 71 -7.21 -11.81 7.40
N THR A 72 -6.24 -12.64 7.80
CA THR A 72 -5.73 -12.64 9.18
C THR A 72 -5.08 -11.30 9.55
N ARG A 73 -4.31 -10.70 8.63
CA ARG A 73 -3.65 -9.40 8.86
C ARG A 73 -4.65 -8.27 9.10
N TYR A 74 -5.74 -8.26 8.36
CA TYR A 74 -6.77 -7.21 8.44
C TYR A 74 -7.92 -7.55 9.41
N GLY A 75 -7.84 -8.67 10.13
CA GLY A 75 -8.89 -9.07 11.08
C GLY A 75 -10.23 -9.43 10.40
N ILE A 76 -10.20 -9.88 9.15
CA ILE A 76 -11.39 -10.28 8.38
C ILE A 76 -11.82 -11.68 8.81
N ASP A 77 -13.08 -11.83 9.23
CA ASP A 77 -13.63 -13.12 9.65
C ASP A 77 -13.83 -14.07 8.45
N ARG A 78 -13.48 -15.35 8.67
CA ARG A 78 -13.50 -16.45 7.69
C ARG A 78 -14.32 -17.64 8.17
N SER A 79 -14.95 -17.53 9.33
CA SER A 79 -15.69 -18.59 10.03
C SER A 79 -16.81 -19.23 9.18
N HIS A 80 -17.31 -18.53 8.17
CA HIS A 80 -18.38 -18.97 7.27
C HIS A 80 -17.93 -19.80 6.05
N ARG A 81 -16.64 -20.21 5.96
CA ARG A 81 -16.08 -20.95 4.80
C ARG A 81 -16.51 -22.43 4.78
N VAL A 82 -17.79 -22.70 4.52
CA VAL A 82 -18.34 -24.07 4.61
C VAL A 82 -18.95 -24.61 3.30
N LYS A 83 -19.44 -23.81 2.34
CA LYS A 83 -20.08 -24.38 1.11
C LYS A 83 -19.90 -23.64 -0.22
N HIS A 84 -19.53 -22.36 -0.24
CA HIS A 84 -19.39 -21.59 -1.50
C HIS A 84 -18.01 -20.93 -1.58
N GLY A 85 -17.01 -21.67 -2.06
CA GLY A 85 -15.62 -21.19 -2.16
C GLY A 85 -15.52 -19.89 -2.95
N ALA A 86 -15.98 -19.87 -4.20
CA ALA A 86 -15.81 -18.71 -5.09
C ALA A 86 -16.55 -17.43 -4.63
N LEU A 87 -17.81 -17.55 -4.16
CA LEU A 87 -18.56 -16.38 -3.70
C LEU A 87 -17.94 -15.79 -2.43
N LEU A 88 -17.59 -16.65 -1.47
CA LEU A 88 -16.96 -16.19 -0.25
C LEU A 88 -15.57 -15.62 -0.53
N ASP A 89 -14.79 -16.27 -1.40
CA ASP A 89 -13.47 -15.78 -1.79
C ASP A 89 -13.58 -14.42 -2.49
N ALA A 90 -14.57 -14.21 -3.36
CA ALA A 90 -14.85 -12.89 -3.96
C ALA A 90 -15.21 -11.83 -2.90
N GLN A 91 -16.02 -12.18 -1.90
CA GLN A 91 -16.34 -11.27 -0.79
C GLN A 91 -15.11 -10.94 0.06
N LEU A 92 -14.26 -11.93 0.36
CA LEU A 92 -13.01 -11.73 1.09
C LEU A 92 -12.03 -10.87 0.28
N THR A 93 -11.90 -11.12 -1.02
CA THR A 93 -11.07 -10.32 -1.92
C THR A 93 -11.55 -8.87 -1.95
N ALA A 94 -12.86 -8.62 -2.01
CA ALA A 94 -13.43 -7.28 -1.96
C ALA A 94 -13.08 -6.55 -0.64
N GLN A 95 -13.21 -7.24 0.51
CA GLN A 95 -12.84 -6.67 1.80
C GLN A 95 -11.34 -6.36 1.88
N VAL A 96 -10.49 -7.30 1.47
CA VAL A 96 -9.04 -7.11 1.41
C VAL A 96 -8.65 -5.97 0.47
N TYR A 97 -9.33 -5.82 -0.67
CA TYR A 97 -9.10 -4.74 -1.61
C TYR A 97 -9.38 -3.36 -1.00
N VAL A 98 -10.47 -3.23 -0.25
CA VAL A 98 -10.81 -1.99 0.48
C VAL A 98 -9.74 -1.65 1.51
N GLU A 99 -9.28 -2.65 2.28
CA GLU A 99 -8.20 -2.43 3.26
C GLU A 99 -6.87 -2.05 2.60
N LEU A 100 -6.56 -2.62 1.43
CA LEU A 100 -5.35 -2.30 0.66
C LEU A 100 -5.35 -0.91 0.02
N THR A 101 -6.53 -0.38 -0.33
CA THR A 101 -6.66 0.93 -1.00
C THR A 101 -6.80 2.12 -0.05
N GLY A 102 -6.64 1.89 1.25
CA GLY A 102 -6.67 2.95 2.28
C GLY A 102 -7.66 2.70 3.42
N GLY A 103 -8.30 1.53 3.46
CA GLY A 103 -9.30 1.18 4.47
C GLY A 103 -10.52 2.11 4.43
N ARG A 104 -11.35 2.06 5.48
CA ARG A 104 -12.51 2.96 5.63
C ARG A 104 -12.15 4.41 5.97
N GLN A 105 -10.86 4.74 5.98
CA GLN A 105 -10.36 6.02 6.43
C GLN A 105 -9.90 6.82 5.21
N ILE A 106 -10.85 7.56 4.62
CA ILE A 106 -10.54 8.56 3.58
C ILE A 106 -9.74 9.68 4.26
N GLY A 107 -8.41 9.53 4.23
CA GLY A 107 -7.39 10.57 4.36
C GLY A 107 -7.44 11.51 5.58
N LEU A 108 -6.60 11.24 6.58
CA LEU A 108 -5.90 12.34 7.26
C LEU A 108 -4.64 12.66 6.43
N SER A 109 -4.78 13.47 5.38
CA SER A 109 -3.65 13.93 4.58
C SER A 109 -3.03 15.18 5.21
N ILE A 110 -1.84 15.05 5.79
CA ILE A 110 -1.01 16.21 6.12
C ILE A 110 -0.23 16.59 4.85
N GLY A 111 -0.81 17.50 4.08
CA GLY A 111 -0.16 18.32 3.05
C GLY A 111 0.86 17.63 2.13
N GLU A 112 0.40 16.78 1.21
CA GLU A 112 1.19 16.38 0.06
C GLU A 112 0.51 16.92 -1.21
N THR A 113 1.14 17.91 -1.83
CA THR A 113 0.66 18.57 -3.05
C THR A 113 0.78 17.58 -4.21
N ILE A 114 -0.36 17.22 -4.81
CA ILE A 114 -0.42 16.36 -5.99
C ILE A 114 0.10 17.16 -7.18
N VAL A 115 1.20 16.71 -7.80
CA VAL A 115 1.70 17.22 -9.08
C VAL A 115 1.24 16.24 -10.16
N GLU A 116 0.41 16.70 -11.09
CA GLU A 116 0.03 15.94 -12.29
C GLU A 116 1.25 15.82 -13.22
N GLU A 117 1.74 14.60 -13.47
CA GLU A 117 2.81 14.36 -14.43
C GLU A 117 2.30 13.55 -15.64
N THR A 118 2.38 14.19 -16.81
CA THR A 118 2.15 13.58 -18.12
C THR A 118 3.34 12.68 -18.45
N ILE A 119 3.07 11.43 -18.82
CA ILE A 119 4.09 10.40 -19.08
C ILE A 119 4.80 10.67 -20.41
N ILE A 120 6.07 11.04 -20.34
CA ILE A 120 7.03 10.94 -21.45
C ILE A 120 8.05 9.85 -21.12
N VAL A 121 8.11 8.82 -21.98
CA VAL A 121 9.03 7.69 -21.87
C VAL A 121 10.43 8.16 -22.27
N ALA A 122 11.33 8.29 -21.30
CA ALA A 122 12.76 8.45 -21.54
C ALA A 122 13.56 7.50 -20.66
N THR A 123 14.45 6.76 -21.31
CA THR A 123 15.42 5.80 -20.79
C THR A 123 16.11 6.32 -19.52
N THR A 124 15.85 5.69 -18.38
CA THR A 124 16.42 6.10 -17.09
C THR A 124 17.85 5.59 -16.94
N THR A 125 18.82 6.42 -17.28
CA THR A 125 20.15 6.39 -16.65
C THR A 125 19.96 6.84 -15.20
N SER A 126 20.34 6.00 -14.24
CA SER A 126 20.27 6.33 -12.81
C SER A 126 21.24 7.48 -12.50
N VAL A 127 20.70 8.70 -12.41
CA VAL A 127 21.38 9.83 -11.77
C VAL A 127 21.04 9.77 -10.29
N MET A 128 22.03 9.37 -9.48
CA MET A 128 21.94 9.55 -8.02
C MET A 128 21.83 11.04 -7.73
N ALA A 129 20.63 11.50 -7.37
CA ALA A 129 20.42 12.85 -6.89
C ALA A 129 21.30 13.09 -5.66
N ALA A 130 22.22 14.04 -5.76
CA ALA A 130 23.06 14.44 -4.65
C ALA A 130 22.16 14.95 -3.50
N ARG A 131 22.17 14.22 -2.39
CA ARG A 131 21.39 14.54 -1.19
C ARG A 131 21.83 15.91 -0.68
N THR A 132 20.95 16.90 -0.73
CA THR A 132 21.23 18.24 -0.18
C THR A 132 21.34 18.13 1.34
N ILE A 133 22.58 18.09 1.83
CA ILE A 133 22.87 18.14 3.27
C ILE A 133 22.42 19.53 3.75
N ARG A 134 21.40 19.56 4.60
CA ARG A 134 20.99 20.80 5.27
C ARG A 134 22.12 21.24 6.18
N ALA A 135 22.48 22.52 6.14
CA ALA A 135 23.46 23.08 7.05
C ALA A 135 23.04 22.81 8.50
N ILE A 136 23.99 22.37 9.32
CA ILE A 136 23.78 22.13 10.75
C ILE A 136 23.30 23.44 11.37
N ARG A 137 22.20 23.38 12.14
CA ARG A 137 21.73 24.57 12.87
C ARG A 137 22.78 24.91 13.94
N PRO A 138 23.13 26.19 14.13
CA PRO A 138 24.01 26.55 15.24
C PRO A 138 23.30 26.20 16.56
N HIS A 139 23.94 25.33 17.36
CA HIS A 139 23.47 24.86 18.66
C HIS A 139 24.24 25.49 19.83
N MET A 140 24.99 26.57 19.58
CA MET A 140 25.71 27.26 20.64
C MET A 140 24.74 27.98 21.58
N ALA A 141 24.93 27.79 22.88
CA ALA A 141 24.20 28.54 23.90
C ALA A 141 24.52 30.04 23.78
N SER A 142 23.49 30.86 23.96
CA SER A 142 23.64 32.31 24.05
C SER A 142 24.39 32.73 25.33
N GLU A 143 24.97 33.94 25.35
CA GLU A 143 25.68 34.47 26.53
C GLU A 143 24.78 34.51 27.78
N GLU A 144 23.49 34.79 27.60
CA GLU A 144 22.49 34.79 28.68
C GLU A 144 22.28 33.38 29.26
N GLU A 145 22.24 32.35 28.40
CA GLU A 145 22.08 30.95 28.82
C GLU A 145 23.31 30.44 29.56
N LEU A 146 24.52 30.83 29.14
CA LEU A 146 25.77 30.52 29.82
C LEU A 146 25.82 31.14 31.22
N THR A 147 25.39 32.40 31.36
CA THR A 147 25.39 33.11 32.66
C THR A 147 24.37 32.51 33.63
N ARG A 148 23.19 32.11 33.12
CA ARG A 148 22.20 31.36 33.90
C ARG A 148 22.71 29.99 34.32
N HIS A 149 23.44 29.31 33.44
CA HIS A 149 24.00 28.00 33.70
C HIS A 149 25.09 28.06 34.78
N THR A 150 26.01 29.04 34.74
CA THR A 150 27.03 29.21 35.79
C THR A 150 26.39 29.49 37.16
N ALA A 151 25.41 30.40 37.22
CA ALA A 151 24.67 30.68 38.45
C ALA A 151 23.82 29.50 38.96
N PHE A 152 23.45 28.57 38.07
CA PHE A 152 22.76 27.33 38.45
C PHE A 152 23.73 26.29 39.02
N ILE A 153 24.92 26.16 38.42
CA ILE A 153 25.97 25.23 38.86
C ILE A 153 26.47 25.59 40.27
N GLU A 154 26.60 26.87 40.61
CA GLU A 154 27.01 27.33 41.94
C GLU A 154 26.06 26.91 43.08
N LYS A 155 24.81 26.53 42.75
CA LYS A 155 23.81 26.08 43.72
C LYS A 155 23.84 24.56 43.95
N LEU A 156 24.65 23.82 43.21
CA LEU A 156 24.75 22.36 43.30
C LEU A 156 25.94 21.96 44.18
N ASP A 157 25.71 20.97 45.05
CA ASP A 157 26.76 20.36 45.86
C ASP A 157 27.39 19.19 45.06
N ALA A 158 28.72 19.20 44.91
CA ALA A 158 29.52 18.25 44.10
C ALA A 158 29.10 18.08 42.60
N PRO A 159 29.17 19.14 41.78
CA PRO A 159 28.83 19.09 40.36
C PRO A 159 29.91 18.39 39.48
N LEU A 160 29.60 17.18 38.96
CA LEU A 160 30.49 16.36 38.11
C LEU A 160 31.01 17.07 36.83
N TRP A 161 30.25 18.01 36.29
CA TRP A 161 30.60 18.79 35.08
C TRP A 161 31.77 19.77 35.27
N LEU A 162 32.22 20.02 36.52
CA LEU A 162 33.43 20.81 36.80
C LEU A 162 34.71 19.97 36.96
N GLU A 163 34.61 18.64 37.03
CA GLU A 163 35.77 17.76 37.23
C GLU A 163 36.62 17.58 35.96
N GLY A 164 36.06 17.83 34.77
CA GLY A 164 36.75 17.68 33.48
C GLY A 164 37.42 18.94 32.92
N ALA A 165 37.26 20.11 33.55
CA ALA A 165 37.77 21.39 33.05
C ALA A 165 39.17 21.77 33.58
N ARG A 166 39.78 20.92 34.41
CA ARG A 166 41.17 21.07 34.88
C ARG A 166 42.07 20.05 34.20
N SER A 167 42.43 20.30 32.95
CA SER A 167 43.67 19.79 32.35
C SER A 167 44.15 20.70 31.22
#